data_AF-A0A3M2G2B4-F1
#
_entry.id   AF-A0A3M2G2B4-F1
#
_cell.length_a   1.000
_cell.length_b   1.000
_cell.length_c   1.000
_cell.angle_alpha   90.00
_cell.angle_beta   90.00
_cell.angle_gamma   90.00
#
_symmetry.space_group_name_H-M   'P 1'
#
loop_
_entity.id
_entity.type
_entity.pdbx_description
1 polymer ?
#
loop_
_entity_poly.entity_id
_entity_poly.type
_entity_poly.pdbx_seq_one_letter_code
_entity_poly.pdbx_strand_id
1 'polypeptide(L)'
;MKHPLVNVVIWILILTFVTHTVWARPGDPNAGGDDGGLLNTDDPTVLVLSISAGVLLVGGLIWWYMDKKQSEELEAVRQEAVTIGERHDIGLFPYQTQNQAAEEQQLDQQLTQFMFEALRDSDKFIVNETSSLTEKAIMVLGEVSVFGSIIEVETRMVDSQFGKTLFKETQSFETVDDIPAAFSEIVLRMAEALESE
;
A
#
# COMPACT_ATOMS: atom_id res chain seq x y z
N MET A 1 -9.16 -8.69 20.95
CA MET A 1 -8.34 -9.84 20.51
C MET A 1 -8.67 -11.03 21.41
N LYS A 2 -9.36 -12.06 20.90
CA LYS A 2 -9.79 -13.22 21.72
C LYS A 2 -8.59 -14.12 21.99
N HIS A 3 -8.36 -14.48 23.25
CA HIS A 3 -7.16 -15.10 23.80
C HIS A 3 -6.69 -16.38 23.04
N PRO A 4 -5.70 -16.31 22.14
CA PRO A 4 -5.20 -17.49 21.43
C PRO A 4 -4.51 -18.47 22.40
N LEU A 5 -3.92 -17.96 23.48
CA LEU A 5 -3.24 -18.75 24.51
C LEU A 5 -4.21 -19.69 25.25
N VAL A 6 -5.45 -19.24 25.52
CA VAL A 6 -6.45 -20.04 26.25
C VAL A 6 -6.89 -21.25 25.43
N ASN A 7 -7.05 -21.08 24.12
CA ASN A 7 -7.46 -22.16 23.23
C ASN A 7 -6.38 -23.26 23.14
N VAL A 8 -5.10 -22.88 23.12
CA VAL A 8 -3.99 -23.84 23.12
C VAL A 8 -3.95 -24.65 24.43
N VAL A 9 -4.13 -23.99 25.57
CA VAL A 9 -4.14 -24.66 26.89
C VAL A 9 -5.30 -25.65 27.01
N ILE A 10 -6.51 -25.28 26.54
CA ILE A 10 -7.67 -26.18 26.55
C ILE A 10 -7.41 -27.42 25.69
N TRP A 11 -6.81 -27.25 24.51
CA TRP A 11 -6.45 -28.38 23.64
C TRP A 11 -5.46 -29.33 24.28
N ILE A 12 -4.43 -28.81 24.95
CA ILE A 12 -3.43 -29.62 25.66
C ILE A 12 -4.08 -30.40 26.81
N LEU A 13 -4.96 -29.76 27.60
CA LEU A 13 -5.66 -30.42 28.71
C LEU A 13 -6.56 -31.58 28.23
N ILE A 14 -7.26 -31.41 27.11
CA ILE A 14 -8.09 -32.47 26.52
C ILE A 14 -7.20 -33.64 26.05
N LEU A 15 -6.09 -33.36 25.37
CA LEU A 15 -5.14 -34.37 24.91
C LEU A 15 -4.54 -35.18 26.06
N THR A 16 -4.18 -34.50 27.15
CA THR A 16 -3.61 -35.10 28.36
C THR A 16 -4.64 -35.97 29.10
N PHE A 17 -5.90 -35.52 29.16
CA PHE A 17 -6.99 -36.28 29.78
C PHE A 17 -7.28 -37.57 29.01
N VAL A 18 -7.39 -37.48 27.67
CA VAL A 18 -7.67 -38.64 26.81
C VAL A 18 -6.55 -39.68 26.91
N THR A 19 -5.29 -39.25 26.88
CA THR A 19 -4.15 -40.18 27.06
C THR A 19 -4.19 -40.88 28.41
N HIS A 20 -4.46 -40.18 29.51
CA HIS A 20 -4.59 -40.82 30.82
C HIS A 20 -5.73 -41.84 30.91
N THR A 21 -6.89 -41.55 30.31
CA THR A 21 -8.03 -42.49 30.32
C THR A 21 -7.77 -43.78 29.54
N VAL A 22 -6.92 -43.73 28.51
CA VAL A 22 -6.59 -44.93 27.70
C VAL A 22 -5.63 -45.87 28.44
N TRP A 23 -4.68 -45.33 29.20
CA TRP A 23 -3.70 -46.13 29.95
C TRP A 23 -4.19 -46.61 31.32
N ALA A 24 -5.30 -46.06 31.84
CA ALA A 24 -5.82 -46.39 33.18
C ALA A 24 -6.71 -47.64 33.23
N ARG A 25 -6.85 -48.43 32.15
CA ARG A 25 -7.51 -49.74 32.24
C ARG A 25 -6.53 -50.73 32.92
N PRO A 26 -6.84 -51.27 34.11
CA PRO A 26 -6.03 -52.32 34.68
C PRO A 26 -6.11 -53.53 33.73
N GLY A 27 -4.95 -53.96 33.21
CA GLY A 27 -4.89 -55.15 32.37
C GLY A 27 -5.37 -56.36 33.17
N ASP A 28 -6.33 -57.10 32.60
CA ASP A 28 -6.73 -58.40 33.13
C ASP A 28 -5.57 -59.38 32.93
N PRO A 29 -4.93 -59.90 34.01
CA PRO A 29 -3.76 -60.76 33.91
C PRO A 29 -4.06 -62.16 33.34
N ASN A 30 -5.32 -62.50 33.05
CA ASN A 30 -5.72 -63.83 32.57
C ASN A 30 -5.97 -63.93 31.06
N ALA A 31 -5.67 -62.90 30.25
CA ALA A 31 -5.77 -62.98 28.80
C ALA A 31 -4.56 -63.72 28.18
N GLY A 32 -4.54 -65.05 28.33
CA GLY A 32 -3.74 -65.93 27.48
C GLY A 32 -4.54 -66.28 26.23
N GLY A 33 -3.97 -66.06 25.03
CA GLY A 33 -4.65 -66.42 23.79
C GLY A 33 -3.93 -65.93 22.54
N ASP A 34 -3.22 -66.87 21.94
CA ASP A 34 -2.72 -66.87 20.56
C ASP A 34 -3.90 -66.80 19.58
N ASP A 35 -4.01 -65.74 18.75
CA ASP A 35 -4.80 -65.74 17.51
C ASP A 35 -4.44 -64.51 16.65
N GLY A 36 -3.91 -64.78 15.45
CA GLY A 36 -3.61 -63.76 14.45
C GLY A 36 -4.87 -63.27 13.73
N GLY A 37 -4.96 -61.96 13.48
CA GLY A 37 -5.95 -61.38 12.57
C GLY A 37 -6.38 -59.96 12.95
N LEU A 38 -6.09 -59.01 12.05
CA LEU A 38 -6.86 -57.79 11.77
C LEU A 38 -7.37 -56.97 12.98
N LEU A 39 -6.72 -55.82 13.22
CA LEU A 39 -7.28 -54.64 13.89
C LEU A 39 -8.22 -54.99 15.06
N ASN A 40 -7.64 -55.47 16.16
CA ASN A 40 -8.38 -55.64 17.39
C ASN A 40 -8.84 -54.25 17.85
N THR A 41 -10.15 -53.97 17.77
CA THR A 41 -10.75 -52.67 18.17
C THR A 41 -10.67 -52.41 19.67
N ASP A 42 -10.29 -53.43 20.45
CA ASP A 42 -9.99 -53.32 21.87
C ASP A 42 -8.51 -53.01 22.15
N ASP A 43 -7.67 -52.89 21.11
CA ASP A 43 -6.29 -52.44 21.25
C ASP A 43 -6.27 -50.91 21.47
N PRO A 44 -5.85 -50.43 22.66
CA PRO A 44 -5.79 -49.01 22.98
C PRO A 44 -4.94 -48.22 21.98
N THR A 45 -4.01 -48.88 21.27
CA THR A 45 -3.17 -48.29 20.23
C THR A 45 -3.99 -47.82 19.03
N VAL A 46 -5.02 -48.58 18.62
CA VAL A 46 -5.89 -48.24 17.47
C VAL A 46 -6.78 -47.04 17.81
N LEU A 47 -7.28 -46.97 19.05
CA LEU A 47 -8.05 -45.83 19.54
C LEU A 47 -7.19 -44.55 19.60
N VAL A 48 -5.95 -44.65 20.09
CA VAL A 48 -5.00 -43.53 20.16
C VAL A 48 -4.61 -43.03 18.76
N LEU A 49 -4.35 -43.93 17.82
CA LEU A 49 -4.05 -43.57 16.44
C LEU A 49 -5.23 -42.85 15.77
N SER A 50 -6.45 -43.34 16.01
CA SER A 50 -7.67 -42.76 15.45
C SER A 50 -7.96 -41.35 16.01
N ILE A 51 -7.75 -41.16 17.32
CA ILE A 51 -7.89 -39.84 17.97
C ILE A 51 -6.79 -38.89 17.49
N SER A 52 -5.55 -39.35 17.36
CA SER A 52 -4.42 -38.55 16.87
C SER A 52 -4.65 -38.08 15.43
N ALA A 53 -5.16 -38.96 14.57
CA ALA A 53 -5.55 -38.61 13.21
C ALA A 53 -6.69 -37.58 13.17
N GLY A 54 -7.68 -37.71 14.06
CA GLY A 54 -8.77 -36.74 14.20
C GLY A 54 -8.28 -35.35 14.65
N VAL A 55 -7.37 -35.29 15.62
CA VAL A 55 -6.77 -34.02 16.08
C VAL A 55 -5.94 -33.36 14.99
N LEU A 56 -5.16 -34.14 14.22
CA LEU A 56 -4.39 -33.61 13.09
C LEU A 56 -5.29 -33.04 11.98
N LEU A 57 -6.39 -33.72 11.65
CA LEU A 57 -7.38 -33.24 10.68
C LEU A 57 -8.05 -31.94 11.13
N VAL A 58 -8.50 -31.86 12.38
CA VAL A 58 -9.13 -30.65 12.94
C VAL A 58 -8.13 -29.51 13.05
N GLY A 59 -6.90 -29.78 13.49
CA GLY A 59 -5.82 -28.80 13.54
C GLY A 59 -5.47 -28.23 12.15
N GLY A 60 -5.38 -29.09 11.13
CA GLY A 60 -5.16 -28.68 9.75
C GLY A 60 -6.29 -27.82 9.17
N LEU A 61 -7.55 -28.17 9.47
CA LEU A 61 -8.72 -27.39 9.05
C LEU A 61 -8.78 -26.01 9.72
N ILE A 62 -8.44 -25.92 11.00
CA ILE A 62 -8.38 -24.64 11.73
C ILE A 62 -7.24 -23.78 11.18
N TRP A 63 -6.07 -24.36 10.95
CA TRP A 63 -4.94 -23.65 10.36
C TRP A 63 -5.28 -23.12 8.96
N TRP A 64 -5.84 -23.98 8.10
CA TRP A 64 -6.30 -23.57 6.77
C TRP A 64 -7.36 -22.47 6.81
N TYR A 65 -8.32 -22.55 7.74
CA TYR A 65 -9.35 -21.53 7.90
C TYR A 65 -8.78 -20.18 8.39
N MET A 66 -7.81 -20.20 9.31
CA MET A 66 -7.14 -18.99 9.78
C MET A 66 -6.28 -18.35 8.70
N ASP A 67 -5.55 -19.16 7.93
CA ASP A 67 -4.74 -18.70 6.79
C ASP A 67 -5.64 -18.06 5.72
N LYS A 68 -6.76 -18.72 5.39
CA LYS A 68 -7.74 -18.18 4.45
C LYS A 68 -8.34 -16.85 4.92
N LYS A 69 -8.71 -16.75 6.20
CA LYS A 69 -9.25 -15.50 6.76
C LYS A 69 -8.23 -14.37 6.76
N GLN A 70 -6.97 -14.64 7.10
CA GLN A 70 -5.92 -13.63 7.06
C GLN A 70 -5.66 -13.17 5.62
N SER A 71 -5.69 -14.08 4.65
CA SER A 71 -5.57 -13.73 3.23
C SER A 71 -6.72 -12.86 2.75
N GLU A 72 -7.97 -13.17 3.12
CA GLU A 72 -9.15 -12.38 2.77
C GLU A 72 -9.12 -10.98 3.42
N GLU A 73 -8.66 -10.88 4.67
CA GLU A 73 -8.48 -9.60 5.36
C GLU A 73 -7.33 -8.79 4.74
N LEU A 74 -6.23 -9.43 4.31
CA LEU A 74 -5.13 -8.77 3.59
C LEU A 74 -5.54 -8.33 2.17
N GLU A 75 -6.40 -9.09 1.49
CA GLU A 75 -6.96 -8.71 0.19
C GLU A 75 -7.96 -7.56 0.32
N ALA A 76 -8.80 -7.56 1.36
CA ALA A 76 -9.68 -6.45 1.67
C ALA A 76 -8.88 -5.17 2.00
N VAL A 77 -7.81 -5.27 2.79
CA VAL A 77 -6.90 -4.13 3.07
C VAL A 77 -6.15 -3.69 1.81
N ARG A 78 -5.74 -4.61 0.92
CA ARG A 78 -5.13 -4.25 -0.37
C ARG A 78 -6.12 -3.57 -1.33
N GLN A 79 -7.40 -3.91 -1.30
CA GLN A 79 -8.44 -3.24 -2.09
C GLN A 79 -8.88 -1.90 -1.48
N GLU A 80 -8.89 -1.77 -0.15
CA GLU A 80 -9.12 -0.48 0.52
C GLU A 80 -7.97 0.51 0.27
N ALA A 81 -6.73 0.03 0.13
CA ALA A 81 -5.59 0.86 -0.29
C ALA A 81 -5.65 1.31 -1.77
N VAL A 82 -6.57 0.78 -2.58
CA VAL A 82 -6.74 1.10 -4.02
C VAL A 82 -7.84 2.15 -4.25
N THR A 83 -8.48 2.68 -3.20
CA THR A 83 -9.41 3.83 -3.29
C THR A 83 -8.81 5.15 -2.82
N ILE A 84 -7.48 5.23 -2.67
CA ILE A 84 -6.73 6.49 -2.71
C ILE A 84 -6.37 6.66 -4.18
N GLY A 85 -6.92 7.68 -4.86
CA GLY A 85 -6.65 7.93 -6.28
C GLY A 85 -5.16 7.84 -6.58
N GLU A 86 -4.80 7.18 -7.68
CA GLU A 86 -3.41 7.04 -8.10
C GLU A 86 -2.75 8.42 -8.08
N ARG A 87 -1.80 8.61 -7.14
CA ARG A 87 -1.05 9.85 -7.08
C ARG A 87 0.03 9.80 -8.12
N HIS A 88 0.15 10.85 -8.91
CA HIS A 88 1.17 10.95 -9.94
C HIS A 88 2.47 11.48 -9.33
N ASP A 89 3.55 10.72 -9.49
CA ASP A 89 4.90 11.19 -9.18
C ASP A 89 5.32 12.26 -10.18
N ILE A 90 5.59 13.47 -9.69
CA ILE A 90 5.99 14.61 -10.52
C ILE A 90 7.30 15.22 -10.06
N GLY A 91 8.10 15.64 -11.03
CA GLY A 91 9.30 16.45 -10.81
C GLY A 91 9.02 17.91 -11.08
N LEU A 92 9.24 18.79 -10.11
CA LEU A 92 9.18 20.23 -10.32
C LEU A 92 10.56 20.79 -10.62
N PHE A 93 10.72 21.43 -11.78
CA PHE A 93 11.92 22.20 -12.10
C PHE A 93 11.75 23.65 -11.66
N PRO A 94 12.84 24.33 -11.25
CA PRO A 94 12.79 25.75 -10.99
C PRO A 94 12.28 26.52 -12.21
N TYR A 95 11.39 27.48 -11.97
CA TYR A 95 10.97 28.45 -12.97
C TYR A 95 12.19 29.26 -13.42
N GLN A 96 12.23 29.61 -14.71
CA GLN A 96 13.33 30.39 -15.27
C GLN A 96 12.81 31.63 -15.97
N THR A 97 13.27 32.79 -15.52
CA THR A 97 13.04 34.05 -16.20
C THR A 97 13.98 34.19 -17.40
N GLN A 98 13.43 34.49 -18.58
CA GLN A 98 14.19 34.52 -19.83
C GLN A 98 15.29 35.61 -19.86
N ASN A 99 15.21 36.62 -19.00
CA ASN A 99 16.10 37.79 -19.02
C ASN A 99 17.03 37.94 -17.80
N GLN A 100 17.33 36.86 -17.06
CA GLN A 100 18.37 36.73 -16.02
C GLN A 100 18.95 38.01 -15.37
N ALA A 101 18.11 38.95 -14.93
CA ALA A 101 18.56 40.01 -14.03
C ALA A 101 18.67 39.44 -12.61
N ALA A 102 19.59 39.96 -11.80
CA ALA A 102 19.77 39.48 -10.42
C ALA A 102 18.49 39.62 -9.56
N GLU A 103 17.64 40.60 -9.88
CA GLU A 103 16.33 40.81 -9.24
C GLU A 103 15.31 39.72 -9.62
N GLU A 104 15.48 39.07 -10.78
CA GLU A 104 14.56 38.04 -11.28
C GLU A 104 14.81 36.65 -10.67
N GLN A 105 15.99 36.42 -10.08
CA GLN A 105 16.28 35.18 -9.35
C GLN A 105 15.37 34.98 -8.13
N GLN A 106 14.98 36.08 -7.47
CA GLN A 106 14.05 36.01 -6.36
C GLN A 106 12.64 35.67 -6.83
N LEU A 107 12.22 36.21 -7.98
CA LEU A 107 10.93 35.89 -8.61
C LEU A 107 10.87 34.40 -8.98
N ASP A 108 11.91 33.87 -9.64
CA ASP A 108 12.00 32.45 -10.01
C ASP A 108 11.85 31.52 -8.79
N GLN A 109 12.51 31.84 -7.68
CA GLN A 109 12.40 31.09 -6.42
C GLN A 109 10.99 31.17 -5.84
N GLN A 110 10.38 32.35 -5.82
CA GLN A 110 9.03 32.55 -5.32
C GLN A 110 7.99 31.78 -6.14
N LEU A 111 8.07 31.87 -7.47
CA LEU A 111 7.17 31.15 -8.37
C LEU A 111 7.33 29.63 -8.22
N THR A 112 8.56 29.15 -8.13
CA THR A 112 8.83 27.72 -7.89
C THR A 112 8.20 27.27 -6.57
N GLN A 113 8.32 28.06 -5.50
CA GLN A 113 7.73 27.76 -4.21
C GLN A 113 6.20 27.74 -4.25
N PHE A 114 5.56 28.71 -4.93
CA PHE A 114 4.11 28.73 -5.08
C PHE A 114 3.60 27.50 -5.84
N MET A 115 4.29 27.09 -6.91
CA MET A 115 3.92 25.91 -7.68
C MET A 115 4.11 24.64 -6.84
N PHE A 116 5.21 24.56 -6.09
CA PHE A 116 5.47 23.45 -5.17
C PHE A 116 4.35 23.32 -4.13
N GLU A 117 3.93 24.43 -3.52
CA GLU A 117 2.84 24.44 -2.54
C GLU A 117 1.52 24.02 -3.16
N ALA A 118 1.15 24.55 -4.33
CA ALA A 118 -0.06 24.18 -5.04
C ALA A 118 -0.09 22.67 -5.40
N LEU A 119 1.03 22.12 -5.88
CA LEU A 119 1.15 20.70 -6.21
C LEU A 119 1.12 19.82 -4.97
N ARG A 120 1.73 20.25 -3.86
CA ARG A 120 1.75 19.51 -2.59
C ARG A 120 0.37 19.51 -1.91
N ASP A 121 -0.34 20.61 -2.00
CA ASP A 121 -1.68 20.76 -1.41
C ASP A 121 -2.74 20.01 -2.24
N SER A 122 -2.43 19.68 -3.49
CA SER A 122 -3.22 18.73 -4.28
C SER A 122 -3.08 17.31 -3.75
N ASP A 123 -4.19 16.59 -3.67
CA ASP A 123 -4.21 15.18 -3.31
C ASP A 123 -3.79 14.25 -4.45
N LYS A 124 -3.59 14.80 -5.66
CA LYS A 124 -3.30 14.07 -6.91
C LYS A 124 -1.82 13.87 -7.21
N PHE A 125 -0.93 14.60 -6.56
CA PHE A 125 0.49 14.62 -6.91
C PHE A 125 1.40 14.23 -5.74
N ILE A 126 2.53 13.59 -6.07
CA ILE A 126 3.66 13.40 -5.18
C ILE A 126 4.82 14.19 -5.80
N VAL A 127 5.19 15.30 -5.16
CA VAL A 127 6.25 16.18 -5.66
C VAL A 127 7.60 15.67 -5.18
N ASN A 128 8.44 15.25 -6.12
CA ASN A 128 9.81 14.83 -5.85
C ASN A 128 10.79 15.94 -6.25
N GLU A 129 11.71 16.29 -5.34
CA GLU A 129 12.82 17.16 -5.68
C GLU A 129 13.76 16.45 -6.66
N THR A 130 14.27 17.19 -7.63
CA THR A 130 14.83 16.77 -8.94
C THR A 130 15.92 15.67 -8.91
N SER A 131 16.45 15.33 -7.74
CA SER A 131 17.56 14.39 -7.54
C SER A 131 17.21 12.89 -7.66
N SER A 132 15.94 12.49 -7.73
CA SER A 132 15.53 11.07 -7.73
C SER A 132 14.67 10.61 -8.93
N LEU A 133 14.56 11.42 -9.99
CA LEU A 133 13.62 11.21 -11.10
C LEU A 133 14.21 10.27 -12.17
N THR A 134 14.27 8.96 -11.89
CA THR A 134 14.69 7.95 -12.87
C THR A 134 13.49 7.15 -13.39
N GLU A 135 13.29 7.24 -14.71
CA GLU A 135 12.59 6.32 -15.63
C GLU A 135 11.07 6.39 -15.84
N LYS A 136 10.26 7.12 -15.06
CA LYS A 136 8.81 7.32 -15.37
C LYS A 136 8.22 8.68 -14.95
N ALA A 137 9.04 9.73 -14.88
CA ALA A 137 8.60 10.99 -14.26
C ALA A 137 7.83 11.89 -15.23
N ILE A 138 6.67 12.37 -14.79
CA ILE A 138 6.05 13.58 -15.34
C ILE A 138 6.82 14.78 -14.77
N MET A 139 7.16 15.75 -15.61
CA MET A 139 7.92 16.94 -15.21
C MET A 139 7.09 18.20 -15.39
N VAL A 140 7.14 19.09 -14.40
CA VAL A 140 6.56 20.43 -14.46
C VAL A 140 7.68 21.43 -14.72
N LEU A 141 7.55 22.16 -15.83
CA LEU A 141 8.50 23.16 -16.29
C LEU A 141 7.80 24.53 -16.31
N GLY A 142 8.52 25.55 -15.86
CA GLY A 142 8.04 26.92 -15.83
C GLY A 142 8.96 27.88 -16.57
N GLU A 143 8.42 28.67 -17.49
CA GLU A 143 9.11 29.79 -18.12
C GLU A 143 8.42 31.10 -17.76
N VAL A 144 9.21 32.12 -17.45
CA VAL A 144 8.72 33.43 -17.01
C VAL A 144 9.23 34.51 -17.96
N SER A 145 8.32 35.38 -18.39
CA SER A 145 8.61 36.54 -19.21
C SER A 145 8.05 37.79 -18.55
N VAL A 146 8.91 38.79 -18.28
CA VAL A 146 8.51 40.04 -17.63
C VAL A 146 8.46 41.16 -18.67
N PHE A 147 7.29 41.74 -18.87
CA PHE A 147 7.02 42.83 -19.81
C PHE A 147 6.53 44.08 -19.06
N GLY A 148 7.47 44.90 -18.58
CA GLY A 148 7.14 46.07 -17.78
C GLY A 148 6.57 45.67 -16.42
N SER A 149 5.29 45.92 -16.17
CA SER A 149 4.58 45.48 -14.95
C SER A 149 3.84 44.16 -15.10
N ILE A 150 3.86 43.55 -16.28
CA ILE A 150 3.14 42.29 -16.55
C ILE A 150 4.13 41.13 -16.43
N ILE A 151 3.78 40.14 -15.63
CA ILE A 151 4.51 38.89 -15.46
C ILE A 151 3.73 37.81 -16.23
N GLU A 152 4.31 37.29 -17.29
CA GLU A 152 3.75 36.16 -18.04
C GLU A 152 4.45 34.87 -17.59
N VAL A 153 3.65 33.88 -17.21
CA VAL A 153 4.12 32.59 -16.73
C VAL A 153 3.56 31.49 -17.62
N GLU A 154 4.44 30.79 -18.33
CA GLU A 154 4.11 29.56 -19.06
C GLU A 154 4.45 28.35 -18.20
N THR A 155 3.45 27.53 -17.90
CA THR A 155 3.60 26.25 -17.20
C THR A 155 3.37 25.10 -18.17
N ARG A 156 4.28 24.13 -18.19
CA ARG A 156 4.19 22.92 -19.01
C ARG A 156 4.35 21.68 -18.15
N MET A 157 3.51 20.68 -18.42
CA MET A 157 3.67 19.34 -17.90
C MET A 157 4.10 18.42 -19.05
N VAL A 158 5.21 17.72 -18.87
CA VAL A 158 5.84 16.93 -19.93
C VAL A 158 6.08 15.53 -19.41
N ASP A 159 5.72 14.53 -20.21
CA ASP A 159 6.18 13.16 -20.00
C ASP A 159 7.66 13.06 -20.38
N SER A 160 8.54 12.86 -19.40
CA SER A 160 9.99 12.79 -19.64
C SER A 160 10.41 11.59 -20.48
N GLN A 161 9.63 10.50 -20.50
CA GLN A 161 9.94 9.30 -21.25
C GLN A 161 9.73 9.52 -22.75
N PHE A 162 8.66 10.22 -23.12
CA PHE A 162 8.29 10.42 -24.53
C PHE A 162 8.59 11.83 -25.04
N GLY A 163 8.97 12.76 -24.16
CA GLY A 163 9.09 14.18 -24.49
C GLY A 163 7.77 14.82 -24.92
N LYS A 164 6.64 14.19 -24.57
CA LYS A 164 5.30 14.64 -24.95
C LYS A 164 4.81 15.67 -23.95
N THR A 165 4.39 16.84 -24.44
CA THR A 165 3.66 17.81 -23.62
C THR A 165 2.26 17.25 -23.34
N LEU A 166 1.96 17.03 -22.06
CA LEU A 166 0.66 16.58 -21.56
C LEU A 166 -0.25 17.78 -21.25
N PHE A 167 0.34 18.88 -20.80
CA PHE A 167 -0.36 20.11 -20.48
C PHE A 167 0.52 21.32 -20.77
N LYS A 168 -0.08 22.41 -21.24
CA LYS A 168 0.58 23.70 -21.42
C LYS A 168 -0.44 24.80 -21.20
N GLU A 169 -0.07 25.77 -20.36
CA GLU A 169 -0.87 26.95 -20.12
C GLU A 169 0.02 28.18 -19.89
N THR A 170 -0.44 29.32 -20.39
CA THR A 170 0.20 30.63 -20.21
C THR A 170 -0.78 31.55 -19.53
N GLN A 171 -0.37 32.19 -18.43
CA GLN A 171 -1.14 33.20 -17.73
C GLN A 171 -0.33 34.47 -17.53
N SER A 172 -1.02 35.61 -17.49
CA SER A 172 -0.41 36.93 -17.29
C SER A 172 -0.93 37.54 -16.00
N PHE A 173 -0.03 38.13 -15.23
CA PHE A 173 -0.29 38.70 -13.91
C PHE A 173 0.20 40.14 -13.86
N GLU A 174 -0.59 41.02 -13.24
CA GLU A 174 -0.15 42.40 -12.94
C GLU A 174 0.58 42.47 -11.60
N THR A 175 0.30 41.53 -10.69
CA THR A 175 0.90 41.45 -9.36
C THR A 175 1.32 40.02 -9.02
N VAL A 176 2.32 39.89 -8.14
CA VAL A 176 2.78 38.58 -7.65
C VAL A 176 1.77 37.94 -6.70
N ASP A 177 0.89 38.75 -6.07
CA ASP A 177 -0.08 38.29 -5.09
C ASP A 177 -1.21 37.45 -5.70
N ASP A 178 -1.49 37.62 -6.99
CA ASP A 178 -2.54 36.88 -7.71
C ASP A 178 -2.08 35.47 -8.14
N ILE A 179 -0.77 35.22 -8.16
CA ILE A 179 -0.16 34.02 -8.73
C ILE A 179 -0.50 32.73 -7.95
N PRO A 180 -0.49 32.71 -6.60
CA PRO A 180 -0.79 31.47 -5.85
C PRO A 180 -2.19 30.89 -6.14
N ALA A 181 -3.19 31.76 -6.30
CA ALA A 181 -4.55 31.33 -6.63
C ALA A 181 -4.62 30.72 -8.03
N ALA A 182 -3.99 31.39 -9.01
CA ALA A 182 -3.90 30.86 -10.37
C ALA A 182 -3.15 29.54 -10.46
N PHE A 183 -2.08 29.37 -9.70
CA PHE A 183 -1.33 28.11 -9.66
C PHE A 183 -2.17 26.96 -9.11
N SER A 184 -3.02 27.20 -8.12
CA SER A 184 -3.97 26.20 -7.63
C SER A 184 -4.94 25.73 -8.73
N GLU A 185 -5.42 26.65 -9.57
CA GLU A 185 -6.28 26.33 -10.72
C GLU A 185 -5.53 25.61 -11.85
N ILE A 186 -4.26 25.97 -12.08
CA ILE A 186 -3.39 25.28 -13.06
C ILE A 186 -3.18 23.83 -12.62
N VAL A 187 -2.88 23.59 -11.34
CA VAL A 187 -2.68 22.25 -10.79
C VAL A 187 -3.92 21.38 -10.93
N LEU A 188 -5.12 21.94 -10.70
CA LEU A 188 -6.38 21.22 -10.91
C LEU A 188 -6.51 20.76 -12.38
N ARG A 189 -6.25 21.65 -13.33
CA ARG A 189 -6.33 21.34 -14.77
C ARG A 189 -5.23 20.40 -15.23
N MET A 190 -4.05 20.44 -14.62
CA MET A 190 -3.00 19.44 -14.84
C MET A 190 -3.47 18.04 -14.42
N ALA A 191 -4.15 17.92 -13.27
CA ALA A 191 -4.69 16.64 -12.84
C ALA A 191 -5.78 16.14 -13.80
N GLU A 192 -6.68 17.01 -14.24
CA GLU A 192 -7.70 16.67 -15.25
C GLU A 192 -7.07 16.21 -16.57
N ALA A 193 -5.99 16.87 -17.01
CA ALA A 193 -5.28 16.49 -18.22
C ALA A 193 -4.66 15.09 -18.13
N LEU A 194 -4.12 14.70 -16.96
CA LEU A 194 -3.56 13.37 -16.74
C LEU A 194 -4.63 12.27 -16.68
N GLU A 195 -5.80 12.56 -16.13
CA GLU A 195 -6.91 11.59 -16.07
C GLU A 195 -7.58 11.38 -17.43
N SER A 196 -7.42 12.32 -18.36
CA SER A 196 -8.04 12.30 -19.69
C SER A 196 -7.23 11.60 -20.79
N GLU A 197 -5.97 11.28 -20.51
CA GLU A 197 -5.02 10.60 -21.42
C GLU A 197 -4.97 9.08 -21.17
#